data_AF-A0A8S2Y3E8-F1
#
_entry.id   AF-A0A8S2Y3E8-F1
#
_cell.length_a   1.000
_cell.length_b   1.000
_cell.length_c   1.000
_cell.angle_alpha   90.00
_cell.angle_beta   90.00
_cell.angle_gamma   90.00
#
_symmetry.space_group_name_H-M   'P 1'
#
loop_
_entity.id
_entity.type
_entity.pdbx_description
1 polymer ?
#
loop_
_entity_poly.entity_id
_entity_poly.type
_entity_poly.pdbx_seq_one_letter_code
_entity_poly.pdbx_strand_id
1 'polypeptide(L)'
;RQTDELRKRVHEQELQEEMEAKKKVKEDLIETLMQASENVHRVIESDKTRIEGLEAKREQLQSIQLNLPKNDEVQPLYEYVKPIDDPHGPTLADSSDFDRLGYLNNVRREKPSEQAGGYTSIVLIRKFVRRPELRQNNKTTIRQIHEKYTLVYMNIY
;
A
#
# COMPACT_ATOMS: atom_id res chain seq x y z
N ARG A 1 -5.05 -81.55 -1.62
CA ARG A 1 -3.58 -81.77 -1.53
C ARG A 1 -2.86 -81.19 -2.74
N GLN A 2 -2.89 -81.79 -3.94
CA GLN A 2 -2.22 -81.20 -5.12
C GLN A 2 -2.74 -79.80 -5.51
N THR A 3 -4.03 -79.54 -5.30
CA THR A 3 -4.66 -78.24 -5.57
C THR A 3 -4.22 -77.13 -4.62
N ASP A 4 -3.87 -77.47 -3.39
CA ASP A 4 -3.50 -76.50 -2.35
C ASP A 4 -2.05 -76.03 -2.52
N GLU A 5 -1.17 -76.95 -2.93
CA GLU A 5 0.22 -76.64 -3.30
C GLU A 5 0.32 -75.76 -4.54
N LEU A 6 -0.59 -75.92 -5.50
CA LEU A 6 -0.64 -75.07 -6.70
C LEU A 6 -1.06 -73.63 -6.32
N ARG A 7 -2.09 -73.48 -5.48
CA ARG A 7 -2.55 -72.16 -4.99
C ARG A 7 -1.48 -71.42 -4.22
N LYS A 8 -0.72 -72.13 -3.38
CA LYS A 8 0.39 -71.54 -2.63
C LYS A 8 1.47 -70.97 -3.56
N ARG A 9 1.83 -71.72 -4.61
CA ARG A 9 2.82 -71.28 -5.61
C ARG A 9 2.36 -70.06 -6.40
N VAL A 10 1.09 -70.02 -6.82
CA VAL A 10 0.52 -68.86 -7.52
C VAL A 10 0.58 -67.62 -6.62
N HIS A 11 0.19 -67.75 -5.35
CA HIS A 11 0.23 -66.64 -4.42
C HIS A 11 1.65 -66.12 -4.15
N GLU A 12 2.63 -67.02 -3.99
CA GLU A 12 4.03 -66.63 -3.84
C GLU A 12 4.55 -65.90 -5.09
N GLN A 13 4.14 -66.34 -6.28
CA GLN A 13 4.50 -65.69 -7.54
C GLN A 13 3.86 -64.30 -7.67
N GLU A 14 2.57 -64.16 -7.37
CA GLU A 14 1.88 -62.85 -7.37
C GLU A 14 2.53 -61.85 -6.40
N LEU A 15 2.91 -62.32 -5.20
CA LEU A 15 3.59 -61.48 -4.22
C LEU A 15 4.98 -61.04 -4.72
N GLN A 16 5.70 -61.93 -5.40
CA GLN A 16 6.99 -61.62 -6.00
C GLN A 16 6.85 -60.55 -7.09
N GLU A 17 5.88 -60.71 -7.99
CA GLU A 17 5.58 -59.76 -9.06
C GLU A 17 5.17 -58.38 -8.50
N GLU A 18 4.37 -58.35 -7.43
CA GLU A 18 4.00 -57.09 -6.76
C GLU A 18 5.21 -56.40 -6.13
N MET A 19 6.10 -57.16 -5.49
CA MET A 19 7.33 -56.62 -4.90
C MET A 19 8.29 -56.07 -5.96
N GLU A 20 8.43 -56.76 -7.09
CA GLU A 20 9.24 -56.29 -8.22
C GLU A 20 8.64 -55.03 -8.86
N ALA A 21 7.32 -54.98 -9.03
CA ALA A 21 6.62 -53.80 -9.52
C ALA A 21 6.83 -52.59 -8.59
N LYS A 22 6.71 -52.78 -7.27
CA LYS A 22 6.96 -51.72 -6.28
C LYS A 22 8.41 -51.25 -6.30
N LYS A 23 9.37 -52.17 -6.46
CA LYS A 23 10.78 -51.83 -6.57
C LYS A 23 11.03 -50.97 -7.81
N LYS A 24 10.47 -51.35 -8.95
CA LYS A 24 10.58 -50.59 -10.20
C LYS A 24 9.99 -49.19 -10.08
N VAL A 25 8.78 -49.05 -9.53
CA VAL A 25 8.16 -47.73 -9.30
C VAL A 25 9.04 -46.84 -8.41
N LYS A 26 9.68 -47.41 -7.39
CA LYS A 26 10.61 -46.67 -6.53
C LYS A 26 11.88 -46.24 -7.29
N GLU A 27 12.43 -47.10 -8.14
CA GLU A 27 13.60 -46.78 -8.98
C GLU A 27 13.27 -45.66 -9.98
N ASP A 28 12.12 -45.76 -10.66
CA ASP A 28 11.64 -44.73 -11.61
C ASP A 28 11.43 -43.37 -10.90
N LEU A 29 10.90 -43.39 -9.67
CA LEU A 29 10.73 -42.17 -8.87
C LEU A 29 12.07 -41.55 -8.49
N ILE A 30 13.05 -42.35 -8.09
CA ILE A 30 14.39 -41.86 -7.75
C ILE A 30 15.04 -41.22 -8.98
N GLU A 31 14.95 -41.87 -10.15
CA GLU A 31 15.49 -41.34 -11.39
C GLU A 31 14.82 -40.00 -11.77
N THR A 32 13.49 -39.94 -11.67
CA THR A 32 12.73 -38.70 -11.93
C THR A 32 13.17 -37.57 -11.00
N LEU A 33 13.35 -37.85 -9.71
CA LEU A 33 13.81 -36.87 -8.72
C LEU A 33 15.26 -36.42 -8.98
N MET A 34 16.13 -37.32 -9.41
CA MET A 34 17.50 -36.98 -9.79
C MET A 34 17.53 -36.05 -11.00
N GLN A 35 16.77 -36.37 -12.06
CA GLN A 35 16.65 -35.51 -13.24
C GLN A 35 16.05 -34.15 -12.90
N ALA A 36 15.02 -34.10 -12.05
CA ALA A 36 14.43 -32.84 -11.58
C ALA A 36 15.46 -32.00 -10.80
N SER A 37 16.26 -32.63 -9.93
CA SER A 37 17.32 -31.96 -9.18
C SER A 37 18.38 -31.35 -10.08
N GLU A 38 18.83 -32.08 -11.11
CA GLU A 38 19.78 -31.57 -12.10
C GLU A 38 19.23 -30.37 -12.87
N ASN A 39 17.96 -30.42 -13.28
CA ASN A 39 17.30 -29.30 -13.95
C ASN A 39 17.23 -28.07 -13.06
N VAL A 40 16.92 -28.23 -11.77
CA VAL A 40 16.93 -27.12 -10.80
C VAL A 40 18.33 -26.53 -10.68
N HIS A 41 19.38 -27.35 -10.60
CA HIS A 41 20.76 -26.85 -10.54
C HIS A 41 21.14 -26.04 -11.78
N ARG A 42 20.78 -26.51 -12.98
CA ARG A 42 21.02 -25.77 -14.23
C ARG A 42 20.32 -24.41 -14.26
N VAL A 43 19.08 -24.34 -13.76
CA VAL A 43 18.34 -23.07 -13.66
C VAL A 43 19.04 -22.11 -12.70
N ILE A 44 19.48 -22.61 -11.54
CA ILE A 44 20.19 -21.80 -10.54
C ILE A 44 21.50 -21.24 -11.12
N GLU A 45 22.29 -22.07 -11.82
CA GLU A 45 23.53 -21.63 -12.47
C GLU A 45 23.26 -20.58 -13.56
N SER A 46 22.23 -20.79 -14.37
CA SER A 46 21.81 -19.82 -15.40
C SER A 46 21.39 -18.49 -14.77
N ASP A 47 20.61 -18.51 -13.68
CA ASP A 47 20.20 -17.28 -13.01
C ASP A 47 21.38 -16.57 -12.34
N LYS A 48 22.33 -17.31 -11.80
CA LYS A 48 23.55 -16.72 -11.23
C LYS A 48 24.34 -15.93 -12.27
N THR A 49 24.60 -16.53 -13.44
CA THR A 49 25.31 -15.82 -14.53
C THR A 49 24.54 -14.61 -15.05
N ARG A 50 23.20 -14.70 -15.10
CA ARG A 50 22.33 -13.58 -15.49
C ARG A 50 22.39 -12.43 -14.49
N ILE A 51 22.39 -12.72 -13.19
CA ILE A 51 22.52 -11.72 -12.13
C ILE A 51 23.87 -11.02 -12.22
N GLU A 52 24.96 -11.77 -12.33
CA GLU A 52 26.32 -11.22 -12.47
C GLU A 52 26.41 -10.27 -13.69
N GLY A 53 25.81 -10.65 -14.82
CA GLY A 53 25.75 -9.79 -16.00
C GLY A 53 24.90 -8.51 -15.82
N LEU A 54 23.83 -8.57 -15.03
CA LEU A 54 23.01 -7.40 -14.72
C LEU A 54 23.71 -6.46 -13.73
N GLU A 55 24.44 -7.01 -12.75
CA GLU A 55 25.24 -6.23 -11.80
C GLU A 55 26.36 -5.47 -12.53
N ALA A 56 27.10 -6.13 -13.42
CA ALA A 56 28.11 -5.48 -14.26
C ALA A 56 27.52 -4.32 -15.10
N LYS A 57 26.33 -4.52 -15.68
CA LYS A 57 25.62 -3.45 -16.41
C LYS A 57 25.19 -2.31 -15.48
N ARG A 58 24.74 -2.61 -14.26
CA ARG A 58 24.37 -1.59 -13.26
C ARG A 58 25.58 -0.74 -12.88
N GLU A 59 26.74 -1.35 -12.64
CA GLU A 59 27.98 -0.63 -12.35
C GLU A 59 28.42 0.24 -13.53
N GLN A 60 28.30 -0.27 -14.76
CA GLN A 60 28.55 0.50 -15.97
C GLN A 60 27.61 1.72 -16.06
N LEU A 61 26.31 1.55 -15.80
CA LEU A 61 25.36 2.66 -15.80
C LEU A 61 25.59 3.66 -14.67
N GLN A 62 26.07 3.22 -13.49
CA GLN A 62 26.41 4.11 -12.38
C GLN A 62 27.69 4.92 -12.64
N SER A 63 28.66 4.35 -13.35
CA SER A 63 29.87 5.06 -13.75
C SER A 63 29.65 6.08 -14.87
N ILE A 64 28.54 5.97 -15.62
CA ILE A 64 28.02 7.07 -16.44
C ILE A 64 27.43 8.11 -15.47
N GLN A 65 28.31 8.95 -14.92
CA GLN A 65 27.89 10.25 -14.40
C GLN A 65 27.21 10.98 -15.56
N LEU A 66 25.87 11.10 -15.50
CA LEU A 66 25.19 12.11 -16.27
C LEU A 66 25.78 13.44 -15.82
N ASN A 67 26.70 13.97 -16.61
CA ASN A 67 27.04 15.38 -16.62
C ASN A 67 25.80 16.13 -17.11
N LEU A 68 24.73 16.11 -16.31
CA LEU A 68 23.69 17.10 -16.43
C LEU A 68 24.40 18.43 -16.20
N PRO A 69 24.34 19.38 -17.15
CA PRO A 69 24.75 20.73 -16.83
C PRO A 69 23.98 21.11 -15.56
N LYS A 70 24.73 21.50 -14.52
CA LYS A 70 24.12 22.09 -13.32
C LYS A 70 23.28 23.24 -13.87
N ASN A 71 21.96 23.09 -13.86
CA ASN A 71 21.04 24.13 -14.29
C ASN A 71 21.52 25.42 -13.66
N ASP A 72 21.94 26.36 -14.50
CA ASP A 72 22.15 27.74 -14.09
C ASP A 72 20.90 28.15 -13.30
N GLU A 73 21.15 28.78 -12.16
CA GLU A 73 20.15 29.22 -11.18
C GLU A 73 18.92 29.80 -11.90
N VAL A 74 17.86 28.98 -12.01
CA VAL A 74 16.57 29.45 -12.52
C VAL A 74 16.01 30.35 -11.42
N GLN A 75 16.30 31.65 -11.49
CA GLN A 75 15.62 32.62 -10.65
C GLN A 75 14.12 32.52 -10.96
N PRO A 76 13.28 32.27 -9.96
CA PRO A 76 11.84 32.16 -10.19
C PRO A 76 11.32 33.50 -10.72
N LEU A 77 10.61 33.47 -11.85
CA LEU A 77 10.02 34.66 -12.49
C LEU A 77 9.04 35.41 -11.56
N TYR A 78 8.51 34.71 -10.56
CA TYR A 78 7.65 35.29 -9.53
C TYR A 78 8.00 34.72 -8.15
N GLU A 79 8.12 35.61 -7.18
CA GLU A 79 8.21 35.26 -5.77
C GLU A 79 6.81 35.30 -5.14
N TYR A 80 6.46 34.25 -4.38
CA TYR A 80 5.19 34.23 -3.67
C TYR A 80 5.23 35.20 -2.49
N VAL A 81 4.46 36.28 -2.58
CA VAL A 81 4.21 37.19 -1.46
C VAL A 81 2.88 36.80 -0.82
N LYS A 82 2.89 36.49 0.49
CA LYS A 82 1.68 36.18 1.25
C LYS A 82 0.68 37.35 1.12
N PRO A 83 -0.61 37.09 0.84
CA PRO A 83 -1.64 38.13 0.85
C PRO A 83 -1.62 38.93 2.16
N ILE A 84 -1.73 40.25 2.06
CA ILE A 84 -1.86 41.13 3.23
C ILE A 84 -3.25 40.90 3.81
N ASP A 85 -3.30 40.28 4.98
CA ASP A 85 -4.53 40.17 5.76
C ASP A 85 -4.82 41.53 6.41
N ASP A 86 -6.00 42.09 6.15
CA ASP A 86 -6.49 43.34 6.76
C ASP A 86 -6.52 43.18 8.31
N PRO A 87 -5.85 44.04 9.10
CA PRO A 87 -5.64 43.84 10.53
C PRO A 87 -6.90 43.98 11.40
N HIS A 88 -8.06 44.25 10.80
CA HIS A 88 -9.32 44.40 11.54
C HIS A 88 -9.92 43.02 11.90
N GLY A 89 -9.34 42.37 12.92
CA GLY A 89 -9.90 41.15 13.50
C GLY A 89 -8.93 40.39 14.40
N PRO A 90 -9.41 39.38 15.15
CA PRO A 90 -8.54 38.53 15.93
C PRO A 90 -7.61 37.72 15.02
N THR A 91 -6.30 37.77 15.29
CA THR A 91 -5.31 36.92 14.64
C THR A 91 -5.69 35.46 14.84
N LEU A 92 -5.85 34.74 13.74
CA LEU A 92 -6.17 33.31 13.79
C LEU A 92 -4.89 32.53 14.00
N ALA A 93 -4.96 31.52 14.86
CA ALA A 93 -3.94 30.48 14.92
C ALA A 93 -3.86 29.76 13.57
N ASP A 94 -2.67 29.28 13.23
CA ASP A 94 -2.46 28.49 12.04
C ASP A 94 -3.25 27.18 12.12
N SER A 95 -3.68 26.67 10.96
CA SER A 95 -4.50 25.47 10.90
C SER A 95 -3.83 24.23 11.52
N SER A 96 -2.50 24.19 11.52
CA SER A 96 -1.69 23.16 12.17
C SER A 96 -1.81 23.16 13.70
N ASP A 97 -2.15 24.31 14.29
CA ASP A 97 -2.21 24.47 15.75
C ASP A 97 -3.60 24.23 16.31
N PHE A 98 -4.63 24.11 15.47
CA PHE A 98 -6.00 23.90 15.95
C PHE A 98 -6.20 22.58 16.71
N ASP A 99 -5.45 21.54 16.36
CA ASP A 99 -5.48 20.27 17.08
C ASP A 99 -4.85 20.40 18.46
N ARG A 100 -3.65 21.01 18.52
CA ARG A 100 -2.90 21.23 19.77
C ARG A 100 -3.61 22.15 20.75
N LEU A 101 -4.31 23.17 20.22
CA LEU A 101 -5.11 24.10 21.00
C LEU A 101 -6.49 23.53 21.36
N GLY A 102 -6.78 22.29 21.00
CA GLY A 102 -8.00 21.57 21.37
C GLY A 102 -9.27 22.10 20.69
N TYR A 103 -9.15 22.93 19.64
CA TYR A 103 -10.32 23.45 18.92
C TYR A 103 -11.11 22.32 18.25
N LEU A 104 -10.43 21.26 17.83
CA LEU A 104 -11.04 20.09 17.19
C LEU A 104 -11.80 19.18 18.18
N ASN A 105 -11.55 19.29 19.49
CA ASN A 105 -12.23 18.45 20.51
C ASN A 105 -13.74 18.70 20.57
N ASN A 106 -14.18 19.91 20.20
CA ASN A 106 -15.57 20.34 20.24
C ASN A 106 -16.28 20.22 18.89
N VAL A 107 -15.63 19.61 17.89
CA VAL A 107 -16.17 19.45 16.54
C VAL A 107 -16.41 17.96 16.27
N ARG A 108 -17.56 17.64 15.66
CA ARG A 108 -17.88 16.28 15.26
C ARG A 108 -16.82 15.81 14.26
N ARG A 109 -16.34 14.57 14.40
CA ARG A 109 -15.53 13.93 13.36
C ARG A 109 -16.28 13.90 12.02
N GLU A 110 -15.56 14.23 10.96
CA GLU A 110 -16.07 14.19 9.59
C GLU A 110 -16.33 12.76 9.15
N LYS A 111 -17.31 12.61 8.24
CA LYS A 111 -17.51 11.35 7.51
C LYS A 111 -16.56 11.30 6.30
N PRO A 112 -16.17 10.11 5.82
CA PRO A 112 -15.31 9.98 4.64
C PRO A 112 -15.82 10.71 3.38
N SER A 113 -17.16 10.77 3.20
CA SER A 113 -17.80 11.50 2.11
C SER A 113 -17.67 13.03 2.21
N GLU A 114 -17.54 13.57 3.42
CA GLU A 114 -17.37 15.02 3.66
C GLU A 114 -15.91 15.42 3.36
N GLN A 115 -14.95 14.58 3.75
CA GLN A 115 -13.52 14.78 3.53
C GLN A 115 -13.17 14.82 2.03
N ALA A 116 -13.81 13.98 1.21
CA ALA A 116 -13.59 13.95 -0.24
C ALA A 116 -14.00 15.26 -0.95
N GLY A 117 -14.93 16.03 -0.37
CA GLY A 117 -15.39 17.33 -0.89
C GLY A 117 -14.55 18.53 -0.45
N GLY A 118 -13.39 18.31 0.18
CA GLY A 118 -12.56 19.38 0.74
C GLY A 118 -13.15 20.05 1.98
N TYR A 119 -14.24 19.51 2.53
CA TYR A 119 -14.80 19.96 3.80
C TYR A 119 -14.04 19.34 4.95
N THR A 120 -13.29 20.18 5.66
CA THR A 120 -12.63 19.79 6.91
C THR A 120 -13.14 20.62 8.09
N SER A 121 -13.11 20.03 9.28
CA SER A 121 -13.49 20.60 10.58
C SER A 121 -12.67 21.86 10.85
N ILE A 122 -11.43 21.88 10.37
CA ILE A 122 -10.52 23.03 10.36
C ILE A 122 -11.14 24.21 9.60
N VAL A 123 -11.73 23.98 8.41
CA VAL A 123 -12.39 25.04 7.63
C VAL A 123 -13.61 25.60 8.36
N LEU A 124 -14.38 24.75 9.04
CA LEU A 124 -15.54 25.16 9.83
C LEU A 124 -15.12 26.04 11.02
N ILE A 125 -14.12 25.61 11.78
CA ILE A 125 -13.59 26.37 12.92
C ILE A 125 -13.02 27.71 12.45
N ARG A 126 -12.24 27.73 11.36
CA ARG A 126 -11.65 28.96 10.82
C ARG A 126 -12.71 29.99 10.43
N LYS A 127 -13.82 29.55 9.83
CA LYS A 127 -14.96 30.42 9.51
C LYS A 127 -15.67 30.92 10.77
N PHE A 128 -15.85 30.06 11.78
CA PHE A 128 -16.49 30.42 13.04
C PHE A 128 -15.68 31.46 13.83
N VAL A 129 -14.35 31.31 13.90
CA VAL A 129 -13.50 32.27 14.62
C VAL A 129 -13.43 33.62 13.88
N ARG A 130 -13.47 33.63 12.54
CA ARG A 130 -13.51 34.87 11.73
C ARG A 130 -14.82 35.65 11.81
N ARG A 131 -15.94 35.02 12.18
CA ARG A 131 -17.27 35.64 12.18
C ARG A 131 -17.86 35.67 13.58
N PRO A 132 -17.48 36.64 14.44
CA PRO A 132 -17.97 36.74 15.81
C PRO A 132 -19.48 36.99 15.90
N GLU A 133 -20.12 37.48 14.83
CA GLU A 133 -21.59 37.63 14.73
C GLU A 133 -22.34 36.29 14.91
N LEU A 134 -21.71 35.16 14.55
CA LEU A 134 -22.26 33.82 14.79
C LEU A 134 -22.24 33.42 16.28
N ARG A 135 -21.58 34.20 17.15
CA ARG A 135 -21.51 33.97 18.59
C ARG A 135 -22.68 34.61 19.36
N GLN A 136 -23.33 35.64 18.83
CA GLN A 136 -24.35 36.41 19.57
C GLN A 136 -25.65 35.64 19.82
N ASN A 137 -25.89 34.55 19.09
CA ASN A 137 -26.94 33.60 19.42
C ASN A 137 -26.40 32.58 20.45
N ASN A 138 -26.37 32.99 21.72
CA ASN A 138 -25.76 32.32 22.90
C ASN A 138 -26.28 30.90 23.25
N LYS A 139 -26.94 30.19 22.33
CA LYS A 139 -27.30 28.77 22.47
C LYS A 139 -27.00 27.93 21.23
N THR A 140 -26.34 28.49 20.23
CA THR A 140 -25.99 27.76 19.00
C THR A 140 -24.67 27.04 19.20
N THR A 141 -24.73 25.83 19.75
CA THR A 141 -23.55 24.94 19.81
C THR A 141 -23.01 24.76 18.37
N ILE A 142 -21.70 24.59 18.19
CA ILE A 142 -21.06 24.30 16.88
C ILE A 142 -21.82 23.20 16.09
N ARG A 143 -22.47 22.28 16.83
CA ARG A 143 -23.41 21.26 16.34
C ARG A 143 -24.62 21.81 15.55
N GLN A 144 -25.28 22.85 16.05
CA GLN A 144 -26.45 23.47 15.40
C GLN A 144 -26.07 24.30 14.16
N ILE A 145 -24.85 24.86 14.16
CA ILE A 145 -24.29 25.55 13.00
C ILE A 145 -23.98 24.53 11.89
N HIS A 146 -23.40 23.38 12.25
CA HIS A 146 -23.16 22.28 11.31
C HIS A 146 -24.47 21.84 10.63
N GLU A 147 -25.54 21.57 11.39
CA GLU A 147 -26.85 21.18 10.85
C GLU A 147 -27.44 22.21 9.86
N LYS A 148 -27.32 23.52 10.17
CA LYS A 148 -27.76 24.57 9.24
C LYS A 148 -26.97 24.57 7.93
N TYR A 149 -25.66 24.37 7.98
CA TYR A 149 -24.84 24.38 6.77
C TYR A 149 -24.93 23.07 5.97
N THR A 150 -25.21 21.93 6.60
CA THR A 150 -25.52 20.68 5.88
C THR A 150 -26.83 20.80 5.11
N LEU A 151 -27.84 21.49 5.66
CA LEU A 151 -29.14 21.70 5.00
C LEU A 151 -29.08 22.67 3.81
N VAL A 152 -28.21 23.69 3.85
CA VAL A 152 -28.07 24.65 2.75
C VAL A 152 -27.47 24.01 1.50
N TYR A 153 -26.61 22.99 1.64
CA TYR A 153 -26.00 22.29 0.49
C TYR A 153 -26.81 21.11 -0.04
N MET A 154 -27.78 20.59 0.73
CA MET A 154 -28.72 19.56 0.26
C MET A 154 -29.87 20.13 -0.60
N ASN A 155 -30.04 21.46 -0.65
CA ASN A 155 -31.05 22.14 -1.46
C ASN A 155 -30.49 22.80 -2.73
N ILE A 156 -29.24 22.48 -3.13
CA ILE A 156 -28.61 22.97 -4.37
C ILE A 156 -28.45 21.81 -5.40
N TYR A 157 -29.14 20.69 -5.18
CA TYR A 157 -29.31 19.63 -6.18
C TYR A 157 -30.78 19.27 -6.35
#